data_AF-A0A5B1LGQ4-F1
#
_entry.id   AF-A0A5B1LGQ4-F1
#
_cell.length_a   1.000
_cell.length_b   1.000
_cell.length_c   1.000
_cell.angle_alpha   90.00
_cell.angle_beta   90.00
_cell.angle_gamma   90.00
#
_symmetry.space_group_name_H-M   'P 1'
#
loop_
_entity.id
_entity.type
_entity.pdbx_description
1 polymer ?
#
loop_
_entity_poly.entity_id
_entity_poly.type
_entity_poly.pdbx_seq_one_letter_code
_entity_poly.pdbx_strand_id
1 'polypeptide(L)'
;MRRGRQLWRGGTALLTSTLVATLLMVGGVLTPSEDAVTEQTSGTTYLCTGYTGCRNAGYSDAGYGAVNDQMYWRMYSGHNCTNYAAYRMIQAGMSTDRPWDGSGMAYNWGYAMADVTDDRPSVGAVAWWDRYYHGIGSSGHVAYVERVISADEIVISEDSWSGDFHWRTITRDSGRWPSGFVHFVDKAVQNTEVPVISGAPQVGVELAVSRGGWEPSRHLTITRQWYADGTPIDGATSNTFTPTVDQKGAAITVTLTATRPGYSPALVTTAPTAPVARGEFTMLTPPTVSGEAMVDEVLSATPATWSPASDDILYRWLADGELIEGANGPDLTVTRDLVGKSIVAATHARAPGYKNDPERSEPIGPVVIGQIAQSAPSTVAGRTRVGQVLTVTAAPVTPADAAVAYQWLRDGTPVDGATTPTYTLTGDDLGATMYVQVVRTRRNYADLVETVPVAGMVTTKPTLTLGTSGRSHKAVVWIRATAPGASVDGDVTVKVGTKVVTVAMTGGRAKVVVKDLAAGDRRIRVRYAGDGPVRPARARTMVHVLP
;
A
#
# COMPACT_ATOMS: atom_id res chain seq x y z
N MET A 1 28.44 -49.63 21.62
CA MET A 1 27.74 -50.93 21.64
C MET A 1 27.25 -51.25 20.23
N ARG A 2 27.63 -52.43 19.71
CA ARG A 2 27.09 -53.22 18.56
C ARG A 2 26.59 -52.46 17.30
N ARG A 3 27.35 -52.46 16.20
CA ARG A 3 27.42 -53.48 15.10
C ARG A 3 26.10 -53.69 14.33
N GLY A 4 26.15 -53.39 13.02
CA GLY A 4 25.23 -53.91 12.01
C GLY A 4 25.69 -53.54 10.58
N ARG A 5 26.51 -54.40 9.97
CA ARG A 5 26.89 -54.39 8.54
C ARG A 5 25.99 -55.37 7.78
N GLN A 6 25.59 -55.03 6.55
CA GLN A 6 25.32 -55.92 5.40
C GLN A 6 25.40 -54.98 4.16
N LEU A 7 26.34 -55.03 3.20
CA LEU A 7 26.84 -56.06 2.27
C LEU A 7 25.75 -56.73 1.42
N TRP A 8 25.61 -56.26 0.18
CA TRP A 8 25.25 -57.09 -0.97
C TRP A 8 26.07 -56.70 -2.21
N ARG A 9 26.59 -57.72 -2.89
CA ARG A 9 27.48 -57.71 -4.06
C ARG A 9 26.74 -58.39 -5.22
N GLY A 10 27.10 -57.99 -6.44
CA GLY A 10 27.11 -58.85 -7.63
C GLY A 10 25.79 -58.92 -8.40
N GLY A 11 25.76 -58.95 -9.73
CA GLY A 11 26.85 -59.16 -10.66
C GLY A 11 26.45 -58.84 -12.11
N THR A 12 27.48 -58.49 -12.86
CA THR A 12 27.58 -58.45 -14.31
C THR A 12 27.52 -59.86 -14.90
N ALA A 13 26.82 -60.02 -16.03
CA ALA A 13 27.01 -61.16 -16.93
C ALA A 13 26.85 -60.69 -18.39
N LEU A 14 27.99 -60.47 -19.05
CA LEU A 14 28.13 -60.61 -20.49
C LEU A 14 28.07 -62.10 -20.84
N LEU A 15 27.31 -62.47 -21.87
CA LEU A 15 27.48 -63.73 -22.57
C LEU A 15 27.41 -63.47 -24.08
N THR A 16 28.60 -63.40 -24.66
CA THR A 16 28.90 -63.63 -26.07
C THR A 16 28.70 -65.10 -26.41
N SER A 17 27.94 -65.41 -27.45
CA SER A 17 27.95 -66.73 -28.08
C SER A 17 27.88 -66.59 -29.59
N THR A 18 29.07 -66.57 -30.20
CA THR A 18 29.36 -66.97 -31.57
C THR A 18 28.98 -68.43 -31.77
N LEU A 19 28.18 -68.72 -32.79
CA LEU A 19 28.08 -70.07 -33.36
C LEU A 19 28.28 -70.00 -34.88
N VAL A 20 29.39 -70.58 -35.31
CA VAL A 20 29.69 -70.93 -36.70
C VAL A 20 29.06 -72.30 -36.95
N ALA A 21 28.25 -72.43 -38.00
CA ALA A 21 27.85 -73.74 -38.52
C ALA A 21 27.83 -73.73 -40.06
N THR A 22 28.69 -74.60 -40.55
CA THR A 22 29.09 -75.00 -41.89
C THR A 22 27.97 -75.31 -42.88
N LEU A 23 28.26 -74.92 -44.13
CA LEU A 23 27.73 -75.38 -45.42
C LEU A 23 27.20 -76.83 -45.46
N LEU A 24 26.02 -77.01 -46.08
CA LEU A 24 25.66 -78.23 -46.81
C LEU A 24 24.86 -77.84 -48.06
N MET A 25 25.50 -78.03 -49.21
CA MET A 25 24.94 -77.88 -50.55
C MET A 25 24.01 -79.06 -50.86
N VAL A 26 22.76 -78.78 -51.23
CA VAL A 26 21.94 -79.71 -52.01
C VAL A 26 21.32 -78.90 -53.14
N GLY A 27 21.71 -79.24 -54.37
CA GLY A 27 21.19 -78.64 -55.58
C GLY A 27 19.75 -79.08 -55.85
N GLY A 28 18.91 -78.10 -56.15
CA GLY A 28 17.58 -78.28 -56.71
C GLY A 28 17.34 -77.18 -57.72
N VAL A 29 17.46 -77.52 -59.01
CA VAL A 29 17.10 -76.65 -60.13
C VAL A 29 15.59 -76.53 -60.15
N LEU A 30 15.05 -75.33 -59.86
CA LEU A 30 13.70 -74.94 -60.22
C LEU A 30 13.75 -73.51 -60.79
N THR A 31 13.15 -73.40 -61.96
CA THR A 31 13.03 -72.29 -62.93
C THR A 31 12.88 -70.87 -62.36
N PRO A 32 13.48 -69.84 -62.99
CA PRO A 32 13.12 -68.45 -62.70
C PRO A 32 11.72 -68.17 -63.23
N SER A 33 10.79 -67.81 -62.34
CA SER A 33 9.54 -67.17 -62.70
C SER A 33 9.84 -65.72 -63.06
N GLU A 34 9.33 -65.31 -64.22
CA GLU A 34 9.51 -64.05 -64.91
C GLU A 34 9.57 -62.82 -64.00
N ASP A 35 10.58 -62.00 -64.28
CA ASP A 35 10.74 -60.63 -63.80
C ASP A 35 9.47 -59.82 -64.04
N ALA A 36 8.96 -59.21 -62.97
CA ALA A 36 8.01 -58.13 -63.06
C ALA A 36 8.69 -56.94 -63.73
N VAL A 37 8.26 -56.60 -64.95
CA VAL A 37 8.65 -55.38 -65.63
C VAL A 37 8.00 -54.20 -64.90
N THR A 38 8.76 -53.52 -64.04
CA THR A 38 8.42 -52.17 -63.56
C THR A 38 8.65 -51.17 -64.68
N GLU A 39 7.58 -50.57 -65.21
CA GLU A 39 7.65 -49.37 -66.05
C GLU A 39 8.28 -48.21 -65.26
N GLN A 40 9.54 -47.88 -65.55
CA GLN A 40 10.12 -46.60 -65.16
C GLN A 40 9.54 -45.50 -66.04
N THR A 41 8.56 -44.76 -65.50
CA THR A 41 8.28 -43.40 -65.95
C THR A 41 9.26 -42.46 -65.24
N SER A 42 10.01 -41.69 -66.02
CA SER A 42 11.12 -40.85 -65.53
C SER A 42 10.70 -40.00 -64.32
N GLY A 43 11.38 -40.19 -63.19
CA GLY A 43 11.35 -39.30 -62.01
C GLY A 43 10.32 -39.61 -60.90
N THR A 44 9.45 -40.60 -61.04
CA THR A 44 8.64 -41.10 -59.90
C THR A 44 8.89 -42.60 -59.71
N THR A 45 9.18 -43.04 -58.49
CA THR A 45 9.47 -44.45 -58.18
C THR A 45 8.73 -44.92 -56.95
N TYR A 46 7.82 -45.89 -57.11
CA TYR A 46 7.17 -46.56 -55.99
C TYR A 46 8.19 -47.39 -55.21
N LEU A 47 8.29 -47.14 -53.92
CA LEU A 47 9.11 -47.88 -52.98
C LEU A 47 8.33 -49.07 -52.42
N CYS A 48 7.01 -48.94 -52.30
CA CYS A 48 6.09 -50.00 -51.91
C CYS A 48 4.64 -49.64 -52.25
N THR A 49 3.77 -50.66 -52.21
CA THR A 49 2.32 -50.56 -52.40
C THR A 49 1.61 -51.44 -51.36
N GLY A 50 0.47 -50.99 -50.86
CA GLY A 50 -0.33 -51.71 -49.87
C GLY A 50 0.17 -51.50 -48.45
N TYR A 51 -0.75 -51.41 -47.48
CA TYR A 51 -0.35 -51.34 -46.07
C TYR A 51 0.56 -52.52 -45.68
N THR A 52 0.21 -53.74 -46.09
CA THR A 52 1.02 -54.94 -45.82
C THR A 52 2.34 -54.95 -46.61
N GLY A 53 2.29 -54.60 -47.90
CA GLY A 53 3.49 -54.58 -48.75
C GLY A 53 4.51 -53.54 -48.29
N CYS A 54 4.04 -52.34 -47.95
CA CYS A 54 4.86 -51.29 -47.35
C CYS A 54 5.43 -51.69 -46.00
N ARG A 55 4.63 -52.25 -45.09
CA ARG A 55 5.11 -52.72 -43.79
C ARG A 55 6.21 -53.78 -43.94
N ASN A 56 6.05 -54.73 -44.84
CA ASN A 56 7.05 -55.77 -45.11
C ASN A 56 8.34 -55.20 -45.72
N ALA A 57 8.23 -54.14 -46.51
CA ALA A 57 9.37 -53.41 -47.07
C ALA A 57 10.02 -52.41 -46.09
N GLY A 58 9.54 -52.33 -44.84
CA GLY A 58 10.08 -51.43 -43.81
C GLY A 58 9.53 -50.00 -43.84
N TYR A 59 8.48 -49.75 -44.63
CA TYR A 59 7.83 -48.45 -44.77
C TYR A 59 6.53 -48.40 -43.96
N SER A 60 6.45 -47.48 -42.99
CA SER A 60 5.31 -47.38 -42.08
C SER A 60 4.15 -46.61 -42.70
N ASP A 61 2.93 -47.03 -42.41
CA ASP A 61 1.69 -46.27 -42.62
C ASP A 61 1.34 -45.38 -41.42
N ALA A 62 2.27 -45.23 -40.47
CA ALA A 62 2.09 -44.57 -39.18
C ALA A 62 0.92 -45.12 -38.34
N GLY A 63 0.45 -46.34 -38.64
CA GLY A 63 -0.72 -46.94 -38.00
C GLY A 63 -2.06 -46.60 -38.64
N TYR A 64 -2.09 -45.78 -39.71
CA TYR A 64 -3.33 -45.35 -40.36
C TYR A 64 -4.17 -46.52 -40.87
N GLY A 65 -3.56 -47.57 -41.45
CA GLY A 65 -4.30 -48.70 -41.99
C GLY A 65 -5.12 -49.47 -40.94
N ALA A 66 -4.82 -49.31 -39.65
CA ALA A 66 -5.60 -49.89 -38.55
C ALA A 66 -6.79 -49.02 -38.11
N VAL A 67 -6.82 -47.75 -38.50
CA VAL A 67 -7.80 -46.74 -38.04
C VAL A 67 -8.40 -45.94 -39.19
N ASN A 68 -8.21 -46.38 -40.44
CA ASN A 68 -8.63 -45.64 -41.62
C ASN A 68 -10.16 -45.55 -41.73
N ASP A 69 -10.93 -46.36 -41.00
CA ASP A 69 -12.38 -46.28 -40.88
C ASP A 69 -12.88 -45.02 -40.14
N GLN A 70 -11.99 -44.29 -39.45
CA GLN A 70 -12.26 -43.04 -38.77
C GLN A 70 -12.09 -41.81 -39.67
N MET A 71 -12.86 -40.76 -39.39
CA MET A 71 -12.76 -39.47 -40.07
C MET A 71 -11.86 -38.51 -39.28
N TYR A 72 -10.80 -38.01 -39.92
CA TYR A 72 -9.90 -36.99 -39.42
C TYR A 72 -10.16 -35.68 -40.17
N TRP A 73 -10.23 -34.55 -39.45
CA TRP A 73 -10.59 -33.24 -40.04
C TRP A 73 -11.91 -33.23 -40.83
N ARG A 74 -12.83 -34.15 -40.48
CA ARG A 74 -14.09 -34.40 -41.19
C ARG A 74 -13.91 -34.81 -42.65
N MET A 75 -12.74 -35.36 -43.00
CA MET A 75 -12.49 -35.98 -44.30
C MET A 75 -13.12 -37.37 -44.34
N TYR A 76 -13.58 -37.80 -45.51
CA TYR A 76 -14.16 -39.12 -45.70
C TYR A 76 -13.17 -40.22 -45.33
N SER A 77 -13.60 -41.18 -44.51
CA SER A 77 -12.79 -42.31 -44.06
C SER A 77 -12.54 -43.33 -45.18
N GLY A 78 -11.64 -44.26 -44.90
CA GLY A 78 -11.12 -45.31 -45.78
C GLY A 78 -9.83 -44.89 -46.50
N HIS A 79 -9.57 -45.54 -47.63
CA HIS A 79 -8.51 -45.16 -48.55
C HIS A 79 -8.80 -43.78 -49.13
N ASN A 80 -8.12 -42.75 -48.63
CA ASN A 80 -8.32 -41.35 -49.01
C ASN A 80 -7.10 -40.50 -48.63
N CYS A 81 -6.56 -39.76 -49.61
CA CYS A 81 -5.40 -38.89 -49.43
C CYS A 81 -5.61 -37.81 -48.37
N THR A 82 -6.79 -37.16 -48.34
CA THR A 82 -7.05 -36.06 -47.41
C THR A 82 -7.23 -36.56 -45.98
N ASN A 83 -7.84 -37.73 -45.80
CA ASN A 83 -8.02 -38.34 -44.47
C ASN A 83 -6.70 -38.84 -43.90
N TYR A 84 -5.87 -39.47 -44.74
CA TYR A 84 -4.52 -39.87 -44.36
C TYR A 84 -3.63 -38.68 -43.99
N ALA A 85 -3.59 -37.63 -44.82
CA ALA A 85 -2.81 -36.43 -44.52
C ALA A 85 -3.31 -35.76 -43.22
N ALA A 86 -4.62 -35.67 -43.00
CA ALA A 86 -5.20 -35.14 -41.76
C ALA A 86 -4.80 -35.98 -40.53
N TYR A 87 -4.86 -37.31 -40.63
CA TYR A 87 -4.39 -38.22 -39.57
C TYR A 87 -2.93 -37.95 -39.22
N ARG A 88 -2.06 -37.86 -40.24
CA ARG A 88 -0.64 -37.59 -40.05
C ARG A 88 -0.38 -36.24 -39.40
N MET A 89 -1.16 -35.22 -39.76
CA MET A 89 -1.07 -33.89 -39.13
C MET A 89 -1.49 -33.91 -37.67
N ILE A 90 -2.56 -34.65 -37.32
CA ILE A 90 -3.00 -34.81 -35.93
C ILE A 90 -1.96 -35.56 -35.10
N GLN A 91 -1.39 -36.64 -35.65
CA GLN A 91 -0.27 -37.36 -35.00
C GLN A 91 0.95 -36.46 -34.79
N ALA A 92 1.18 -35.51 -35.69
CA ALA A 92 2.24 -34.52 -35.58
C ALA A 92 1.91 -33.34 -34.63
N GLY A 93 0.76 -33.39 -33.93
CA GLY A 93 0.39 -32.44 -32.88
C GLY A 93 -0.60 -31.36 -33.30
N MET A 94 -1.19 -31.45 -34.50
CA MET A 94 -2.29 -30.55 -34.88
C MET A 94 -3.60 -30.89 -34.17
N SER A 95 -4.47 -29.90 -34.06
CA SER A 95 -5.85 -30.07 -33.58
C SER A 95 -6.60 -31.13 -34.40
N THR A 96 -7.56 -31.82 -33.78
CA THR A 96 -8.53 -32.68 -34.46
C THR A 96 -9.52 -31.89 -35.32
N ASP A 97 -9.57 -30.57 -35.17
CA ASP A 97 -10.29 -29.67 -36.05
C ASP A 97 -9.43 -29.25 -37.24
N ARG A 98 -10.05 -29.21 -38.41
CA ARG A 98 -9.41 -28.72 -39.63
C ARG A 98 -9.11 -27.22 -39.52
N PRO A 99 -7.91 -26.73 -39.90
CA PRO A 99 -7.52 -25.34 -39.68
C PRO A 99 -8.15 -24.31 -40.65
N TRP A 100 -9.03 -24.74 -41.57
CA TRP A 100 -9.76 -23.87 -42.49
C TRP A 100 -11.20 -24.33 -42.69
N ASP A 101 -12.04 -23.40 -43.15
CA ASP A 101 -13.44 -23.64 -43.51
C ASP A 101 -13.62 -23.91 -45.02
N GLY A 102 -14.79 -24.43 -45.41
CA GLY A 102 -15.11 -24.69 -46.82
C GLY A 102 -14.62 -26.06 -47.32
N SER A 103 -14.19 -26.15 -48.58
CA SER A 103 -13.89 -27.43 -49.23
C SER A 103 -12.73 -28.20 -48.57
N GLY A 104 -12.95 -29.48 -48.27
CA GLY A 104 -11.93 -30.41 -47.76
C GLY A 104 -11.17 -31.15 -48.86
N MET A 105 -11.56 -30.95 -50.13
CA MET A 105 -10.90 -31.58 -51.29
C MET A 105 -9.43 -31.18 -51.37
N ALA A 106 -8.59 -32.12 -51.77
CA ALA A 106 -7.13 -31.95 -51.81
C ALA A 106 -6.69 -30.72 -52.59
N TYR A 107 -7.32 -30.41 -53.73
CA TYR A 107 -6.99 -29.22 -54.54
C TYR A 107 -7.05 -27.90 -53.75
N ASN A 108 -7.81 -27.83 -52.64
CA ASN A 108 -8.02 -26.58 -51.92
C ASN A 108 -6.98 -26.33 -50.83
N TRP A 109 -6.17 -27.33 -50.44
CA TRP A 109 -5.35 -27.26 -49.23
C TRP A 109 -4.30 -26.15 -49.28
N GLY A 110 -3.52 -26.06 -50.37
CA GLY A 110 -2.50 -25.01 -50.52
C GLY A 110 -3.08 -23.60 -50.58
N TYR A 111 -4.25 -23.43 -51.21
CA TYR A 111 -4.93 -22.13 -51.25
C TYR A 111 -5.52 -21.73 -49.90
N ALA A 112 -6.16 -22.67 -49.19
CA ALA A 112 -6.73 -22.42 -47.88
C ALA A 112 -5.66 -22.12 -46.82
N MET A 113 -4.45 -22.62 -47.02
CA MET A 113 -3.30 -22.44 -46.14
C MET A 113 -2.17 -21.65 -46.82
N ALA A 114 -2.50 -20.66 -47.65
CA ALA A 114 -1.53 -19.91 -48.44
C ALA A 114 -0.41 -19.25 -47.59
N ASP A 115 -0.74 -18.80 -46.37
CA ASP A 115 0.22 -18.18 -45.43
C ASP A 115 1.35 -19.10 -44.97
N VAL A 116 1.16 -20.42 -45.12
CA VAL A 116 2.14 -21.44 -44.75
C VAL A 116 2.44 -22.39 -45.91
N THR A 117 2.04 -22.04 -47.13
CA THR A 117 2.33 -22.84 -48.33
C THR A 117 3.44 -22.17 -49.12
N ASP A 118 4.54 -22.89 -49.37
CA ASP A 118 5.62 -22.42 -50.23
C ASP A 118 6.14 -23.54 -51.15
N ASP A 119 7.21 -23.27 -51.91
CA ASP A 119 7.77 -24.19 -52.91
C ASP A 119 8.91 -25.08 -52.37
N ARG A 120 9.21 -24.99 -51.07
CA ARG A 120 10.34 -25.68 -50.44
C ARG A 120 9.89 -26.96 -49.75
N PRO A 121 10.41 -28.12 -50.12
CA PRO A 121 10.10 -29.35 -49.42
C PRO A 121 10.69 -29.34 -48.01
N SER A 122 9.93 -29.83 -47.04
CA SER A 122 10.39 -30.10 -45.69
C SER A 122 9.79 -31.41 -45.18
N VAL A 123 10.55 -32.12 -44.35
CA VAL A 123 10.05 -33.33 -43.70
C VAL A 123 8.87 -32.94 -42.80
N GLY A 124 7.74 -33.62 -42.97
CA GLY A 124 6.52 -33.34 -42.23
C GLY A 124 5.57 -32.34 -42.86
N ALA A 125 5.95 -31.67 -43.95
CA ALA A 125 5.00 -30.88 -44.74
C ALA A 125 4.02 -31.79 -45.51
N VAL A 126 2.89 -31.21 -45.90
CA VAL A 126 1.96 -31.85 -46.84
C VAL A 126 2.34 -31.42 -48.25
N ALA A 127 2.83 -32.37 -49.05
CA ALA A 127 2.97 -32.19 -50.49
C ALA A 127 1.58 -32.08 -51.11
N TRP A 128 1.31 -30.99 -51.81
CA TRP A 128 -0.01 -30.65 -52.33
C TRP A 128 0.00 -30.51 -53.85
N TRP A 129 -0.97 -31.11 -54.53
CA TRP A 129 -1.22 -30.94 -55.95
C TRP A 129 -2.59 -30.34 -56.20
N ASP A 130 -2.62 -29.27 -56.99
CA ASP A 130 -3.86 -28.67 -57.48
C ASP A 130 -4.53 -29.58 -58.54
N ARG A 131 -5.81 -29.32 -58.80
CA ARG A 131 -6.60 -30.01 -59.82
C ARG A 131 -5.95 -29.87 -61.19
N TYR A 132 -5.91 -30.96 -61.96
CA TYR A 132 -5.37 -31.02 -63.33
C TYR A 132 -3.88 -30.67 -63.46
N TYR A 133 -3.20 -30.37 -62.36
CA TYR A 133 -1.77 -30.11 -62.36
C TYR A 133 -1.01 -31.42 -62.58
N HIS A 134 -0.11 -31.45 -63.57
CA HIS A 134 0.75 -32.61 -63.81
C HIS A 134 0.01 -33.97 -63.88
N GLY A 135 -1.18 -33.96 -64.51
CA GLY A 135 -1.99 -35.16 -64.69
C GLY A 135 -2.69 -35.67 -63.42
N ILE A 136 -2.86 -34.81 -62.41
CA ILE A 136 -3.67 -35.07 -61.21
C ILE A 136 -5.15 -34.83 -61.53
N GLY A 137 -6.03 -35.65 -60.95
CA GLY A 137 -7.48 -35.57 -61.18
C GLY A 137 -8.12 -34.27 -60.68
N SER A 138 -9.43 -34.13 -60.94
CA SER A 138 -10.22 -32.93 -60.58
C SER A 138 -10.30 -32.66 -59.07
N SER A 139 -10.09 -33.67 -58.23
CA SER A 139 -10.08 -33.56 -56.77
C SER A 139 -8.78 -33.00 -56.20
N GLY A 140 -7.72 -32.88 -57.01
CA GLY A 140 -6.35 -32.64 -56.53
C GLY A 140 -5.78 -33.87 -55.81
N HIS A 141 -4.60 -33.72 -55.19
CA HIS A 141 -3.99 -34.76 -54.37
C HIS A 141 -3.15 -34.18 -53.23
N VAL A 142 -2.98 -34.93 -52.14
CA VAL A 142 -2.11 -34.58 -51.02
C VAL A 142 -1.35 -35.80 -50.51
N ALA A 143 -0.12 -35.60 -50.07
CA ALA A 143 0.73 -36.64 -49.49
C ALA A 143 1.55 -36.08 -48.33
N TYR A 144 2.03 -36.96 -47.45
CA TYR A 144 2.93 -36.59 -46.36
C TYR A 144 4.38 -36.72 -46.80
N VAL A 145 5.20 -35.67 -46.60
CA VAL A 145 6.64 -35.72 -46.91
C VAL A 145 7.38 -36.44 -45.78
N GLU A 146 7.83 -37.65 -46.06
CA GLU A 146 8.57 -38.49 -45.11
C GLU A 146 10.06 -38.12 -45.06
N ARG A 147 10.64 -37.77 -46.22
CA ARG A 147 12.05 -37.40 -46.34
C ARG A 147 12.24 -36.35 -47.43
N VAL A 148 13.20 -35.46 -47.21
CA VAL A 148 13.73 -34.54 -48.23
C VAL A 148 15.15 -34.97 -48.52
N ILE A 149 15.39 -35.51 -49.72
CA ILE A 149 16.72 -35.95 -50.15
C ILE A 149 17.51 -34.75 -50.65
N SER A 150 16.86 -33.85 -51.38
CA SER A 150 17.39 -32.56 -51.82
C SER A 150 16.24 -31.57 -52.07
N ALA A 151 16.56 -30.34 -52.50
CA ALA A 151 15.54 -29.38 -52.93
C ALA A 151 14.70 -29.90 -54.11
N ASP A 152 15.16 -30.91 -54.84
CA ASP A 152 14.56 -31.45 -56.06
C ASP A 152 14.14 -32.92 -55.94
N GLU A 153 14.26 -33.53 -54.75
CA GLU A 153 13.91 -34.94 -54.54
C GLU A 153 13.34 -35.18 -53.14
N ILE A 154 12.14 -35.76 -53.09
CA ILE A 154 11.42 -36.09 -51.86
C ILE A 154 10.98 -37.54 -51.84
N VAL A 155 10.83 -38.09 -50.64
CA VAL A 155 10.10 -39.34 -50.39
C VAL A 155 8.82 -38.99 -49.67
N ILE A 156 7.70 -39.45 -50.22
CA ILE A 156 6.37 -39.24 -49.66
C ILE A 156 5.72 -40.57 -49.28
N SER A 157 4.82 -40.51 -48.31
CA SER A 157 3.79 -41.52 -48.09
C SER A 157 2.42 -40.93 -48.39
N GLU A 158 1.55 -41.74 -48.99
CA GLU A 158 0.23 -41.30 -49.40
C GLU A 158 -0.77 -42.45 -49.40
N ASP A 159 -2.04 -42.09 -49.25
CA ASP A 159 -3.17 -42.96 -49.52
C ASP A 159 -3.98 -42.32 -50.65
N SER A 160 -4.82 -43.08 -51.34
CA SER A 160 -5.54 -42.61 -52.52
C SER A 160 -6.99 -43.06 -52.51
N TRP A 161 -7.91 -42.19 -52.92
CA TRP A 161 -9.32 -42.55 -53.04
C TRP A 161 -9.49 -43.74 -53.97
N SER A 162 -10.14 -44.81 -53.48
CA SER A 162 -10.32 -46.09 -54.20
C SER A 162 -9.03 -46.74 -54.73
N GLY A 163 -7.87 -46.30 -54.24
CA GLY A 163 -6.55 -46.84 -54.56
C GLY A 163 -5.94 -47.53 -53.34
N ASP A 164 -4.62 -47.60 -53.31
CA ASP A 164 -3.88 -48.23 -52.23
C ASP A 164 -2.92 -47.24 -51.54
N PHE A 165 -2.36 -47.65 -50.41
CA PHE A 165 -1.31 -46.93 -49.70
C PHE A 165 0.03 -47.11 -50.40
N HIS A 166 0.80 -46.03 -50.52
CA HIS A 166 2.09 -46.05 -51.21
C HIS A 166 3.16 -45.25 -50.46
N TRP A 167 4.40 -45.69 -50.59
CA TRP A 167 5.56 -44.82 -50.47
C TRP A 167 6.19 -44.66 -51.84
N ARG A 168 6.61 -43.45 -52.19
CA ARG A 168 7.33 -43.20 -53.43
C ARG A 168 8.32 -42.05 -53.33
N THR A 169 9.36 -42.14 -54.14
CA THR A 169 10.27 -41.04 -54.43
C THR A 169 9.72 -40.23 -55.60
N ILE A 170 9.82 -38.90 -55.52
CA ILE A 170 9.45 -37.96 -56.58
C ILE A 170 10.60 -36.97 -56.77
N THR A 171 11.05 -36.82 -58.03
CA THR A 171 12.01 -35.78 -58.43
C THR A 171 11.32 -34.60 -59.09
N ARG A 172 11.94 -33.41 -59.08
CA ARG A 172 11.36 -32.19 -59.65
C ARG A 172 11.10 -32.28 -61.15
N ASP A 173 11.96 -32.99 -61.88
CA ASP A 173 11.87 -33.20 -63.33
C ASP A 173 10.89 -34.31 -63.75
N SER A 174 10.29 -35.02 -62.78
CA SER A 174 9.36 -36.13 -63.03
C SER A 174 8.06 -35.76 -63.73
N GLY A 175 7.77 -34.46 -63.85
CA GLY A 175 6.45 -33.99 -64.26
C GLY A 175 5.35 -34.39 -63.29
N ARG A 176 5.69 -34.76 -62.04
CA ARG A 176 4.78 -35.11 -60.93
C ARG A 176 5.15 -34.38 -59.62
N TRP A 177 6.03 -33.39 -59.67
CA TRP A 177 6.39 -32.57 -58.51
C TRP A 177 5.13 -31.88 -57.92
N PRO A 178 5.01 -31.69 -56.59
CA PRO A 178 3.89 -30.99 -55.96
C PRO A 178 3.72 -29.54 -56.46
N SER A 179 2.48 -29.06 -56.49
CA SER A 179 2.15 -27.63 -56.70
C SER A 179 2.72 -26.73 -55.59
N GLY A 180 2.85 -27.28 -54.38
CA GLY A 180 3.48 -26.62 -53.23
C GLY A 180 3.54 -27.55 -52.03
N PHE A 181 4.15 -27.05 -50.96
CA PHE A 181 4.29 -27.73 -49.67
C PHE A 181 3.57 -26.92 -48.60
N VAL A 182 2.59 -27.52 -47.94
CA VAL A 182 1.84 -26.88 -46.85
C VAL A 182 2.56 -27.20 -45.53
N HIS A 183 3.10 -26.16 -44.90
CA HIS A 183 3.92 -26.23 -43.71
C HIS A 183 3.07 -26.11 -42.44
N PHE A 184 2.69 -27.25 -41.86
CA PHE A 184 1.77 -27.29 -40.72
C PHE A 184 2.45 -27.42 -39.36
N VAL A 185 3.56 -28.15 -39.28
CA VAL A 185 4.23 -28.50 -38.01
C VAL A 185 5.75 -28.53 -38.12
N ASP A 186 6.28 -28.34 -39.31
CA ASP A 186 7.69 -28.38 -39.66
C ASP A 186 8.37 -26.99 -39.52
N LYS A 187 7.58 -25.94 -39.28
CA LYS A 187 8.05 -24.62 -38.83
C LYS A 187 7.72 -24.43 -37.34
N ALA A 188 8.65 -23.86 -36.59
CA ALA A 188 8.50 -23.64 -35.16
C ALA A 188 8.38 -22.15 -34.82
N VAL A 189 7.55 -21.82 -33.84
CA VAL A 189 7.69 -20.52 -33.15
C VAL A 189 9.03 -20.53 -32.43
N GLN A 190 9.72 -19.39 -32.37
CA GLN A 190 10.99 -19.25 -31.68
C GLN A 190 10.92 -18.09 -30.69
N ASN A 191 11.43 -18.28 -29.48
CA ASN A 191 11.67 -17.18 -28.55
C ASN A 191 12.98 -16.49 -28.93
N THR A 192 12.93 -15.17 -29.13
CA THR A 192 14.10 -14.35 -29.49
C THR A 192 14.58 -13.46 -28.33
N GLU A 193 13.76 -13.29 -27.30
CA GLU A 193 14.10 -12.57 -26.08
C GLU A 193 13.33 -13.20 -24.90
N VAL A 194 14.08 -13.61 -23.88
CA VAL A 194 13.52 -14.29 -22.70
C VAL A 194 12.67 -13.31 -21.88
N PRO A 195 11.45 -13.68 -21.47
CA PRO A 195 10.62 -12.84 -20.61
C PRO A 195 11.27 -12.60 -19.24
N VAL A 196 10.94 -11.47 -18.62
CA VAL A 196 11.49 -11.03 -17.33
C VAL A 196 10.34 -10.74 -16.37
N ILE A 197 10.50 -11.16 -15.12
CA ILE A 197 9.59 -10.81 -14.02
C ILE A 197 10.06 -9.48 -13.41
N SER A 198 9.13 -8.54 -13.26
CA SER A 198 9.32 -7.28 -12.52
C SER A 198 8.43 -7.26 -11.28
N GLY A 199 8.80 -6.40 -10.32
CA GLY A 199 8.19 -6.34 -8.99
C GLY A 199 9.08 -6.99 -7.92
N ALA A 200 8.86 -6.61 -6.66
CA ALA A 200 9.57 -7.22 -5.54
C ALA A 200 8.86 -8.54 -5.17
N PRO A 201 9.57 -9.70 -5.14
CA PRO A 201 8.96 -10.96 -4.73
C PRO A 201 8.64 -10.91 -3.24
N GLN A 202 7.41 -10.53 -2.91
CA GLN A 202 6.94 -10.29 -1.56
C GLN A 202 5.45 -10.61 -1.47
N VAL A 203 5.00 -11.18 -0.35
CA VAL A 203 3.57 -11.43 -0.11
C VAL A 203 2.78 -10.13 -0.25
N GLY A 204 1.72 -10.17 -1.06
CA GLY A 204 0.83 -9.02 -1.31
C GLY A 204 1.37 -7.99 -2.31
N VAL A 205 2.57 -8.16 -2.86
CA VAL A 205 3.14 -7.27 -3.89
C VAL A 205 2.98 -7.90 -5.26
N GLU A 206 2.34 -7.19 -6.19
CA GLU A 206 2.12 -7.70 -7.55
C GLU A 206 3.44 -7.85 -8.32
N LEU A 207 3.62 -9.01 -8.92
CA LEU A 207 4.65 -9.30 -9.92
C LEU A 207 4.04 -9.23 -11.31
N ALA A 208 4.81 -8.74 -12.29
CA ALA A 208 4.41 -8.70 -13.70
C ALA A 208 5.44 -9.42 -14.56
N VAL A 209 5.00 -10.15 -15.59
CA VAL A 209 5.90 -10.81 -16.55
C VAL A 209 5.85 -10.11 -17.90
N SER A 210 7.02 -9.79 -18.46
CA SER A 210 7.11 -9.25 -19.81
C SER A 210 6.72 -10.30 -20.86
N ARG A 211 6.32 -9.86 -22.06
CA ARG A 211 5.90 -10.76 -23.14
C ARG A 211 7.08 -11.58 -23.71
N GLY A 212 8.30 -11.06 -23.63
CA GLY A 212 9.45 -11.54 -24.40
C GLY A 212 9.31 -11.30 -25.91
N GLY A 213 10.33 -11.73 -26.65
CA GLY A 213 10.44 -11.65 -28.11
C GLY A 213 10.10 -12.98 -28.76
N TRP A 214 9.39 -12.95 -29.90
CA TRP A 214 8.91 -14.14 -30.58
C TRP A 214 8.89 -13.99 -32.10
N GLU A 215 9.29 -15.04 -32.81
CA GLU A 215 9.26 -15.12 -34.27
C GLU A 215 8.57 -16.41 -34.77
N PRO A 216 7.68 -16.32 -35.78
CA PRO A 216 7.10 -15.10 -36.34
C PRO A 216 6.26 -14.32 -35.32
N SER A 217 6.29 -12.99 -35.38
CA SER A 217 5.69 -12.14 -34.33
C SER A 217 4.18 -11.92 -34.43
N ARG A 218 3.57 -12.23 -35.59
CA ARG A 218 2.14 -12.01 -35.87
C ARG A 218 1.32 -13.28 -35.66
N HIS A 219 0.06 -13.10 -35.26
CA HIS A 219 -0.93 -14.18 -35.04
C HIS A 219 -0.51 -15.20 -33.98
N LEU A 220 0.25 -14.74 -32.98
CA LEU A 220 0.64 -15.55 -31.82
C LEU A 220 -0.43 -15.49 -30.72
N THR A 221 -0.74 -16.65 -30.16
CA THR A 221 -1.44 -16.78 -28.88
C THR A 221 -0.40 -17.13 -27.81
N ILE A 222 -0.31 -16.32 -26.75
CA ILE A 222 0.62 -16.55 -25.64
C ILE A 222 -0.14 -16.85 -24.37
N THR A 223 0.02 -18.07 -23.86
CA THR A 223 -0.46 -18.48 -22.54
C THR A 223 0.69 -18.48 -21.53
N ARG A 224 0.35 -18.42 -20.24
CA ARG A 224 1.30 -18.30 -19.13
C ARG A 224 0.90 -19.27 -18.03
N GLN A 225 1.89 -19.75 -17.30
CA GLN A 225 1.69 -20.47 -16.05
C GLN A 225 2.77 -20.00 -15.06
N TRP A 226 2.36 -19.53 -13.89
CA TRP A 226 3.27 -19.18 -12.80
C TRP A 226 3.59 -20.42 -11.96
N TYR A 227 4.81 -20.45 -11.40
CA TYR A 227 5.33 -21.55 -10.60
C TYR A 227 5.99 -21.01 -9.34
N ALA A 228 5.91 -21.79 -8.25
CA ALA A 228 6.66 -21.59 -7.01
C ALA A 228 7.56 -22.81 -6.79
N ASP A 229 8.88 -22.59 -6.74
CA ASP A 229 9.90 -23.65 -6.63
C ASP A 229 9.69 -24.81 -7.62
N GLY A 230 9.30 -24.47 -8.85
CA GLY A 230 9.04 -25.44 -9.93
C GLY A 230 7.68 -26.15 -9.87
N THR A 231 6.85 -25.89 -8.85
CA THR A 231 5.48 -26.41 -8.76
C THR A 231 4.50 -25.40 -9.35
N PRO A 232 3.59 -25.80 -10.27
CA PRO A 232 2.63 -24.88 -10.86
C PRO A 232 1.66 -24.33 -9.80
N ILE A 233 1.36 -23.04 -9.89
CA ILE A 233 0.39 -22.36 -9.03
C ILE A 233 -0.98 -22.40 -9.71
N ASP A 234 -1.94 -23.09 -9.11
CA ASP A 234 -3.27 -23.29 -9.69
C ASP A 234 -3.96 -21.97 -10.06
N GLY A 235 -4.44 -21.88 -11.30
CA GLY A 235 -5.14 -20.70 -11.82
C GLY A 235 -4.27 -19.46 -12.11
N ALA A 236 -2.97 -19.50 -11.78
CA ALA A 236 -2.06 -18.39 -12.05
C ALA A 236 -1.62 -18.40 -13.54
N THR A 237 -2.45 -17.81 -14.40
CA THR A 237 -2.21 -17.72 -15.86
C THR A 237 -2.26 -16.29 -16.41
N SER A 238 -2.42 -15.30 -15.54
CA SER A 238 -2.45 -13.88 -15.91
C SER A 238 -1.06 -13.34 -16.25
N ASN A 239 -1.00 -12.13 -16.82
CA ASN A 239 0.26 -11.39 -17.01
C ASN A 239 0.84 -10.85 -15.69
N THR A 240 0.04 -10.83 -14.63
CA THR A 240 0.45 -10.50 -13.28
C THR A 240 0.15 -11.61 -12.29
N PHE A 241 0.85 -11.62 -11.18
CA PHE A 241 0.64 -12.54 -10.07
C PHE A 241 1.05 -11.87 -8.76
N THR A 242 0.17 -11.89 -7.76
CA THR A 242 0.48 -11.39 -6.42
C THR A 242 0.73 -12.59 -5.51
N PRO A 243 1.98 -12.84 -5.07
CA PRO A 243 2.29 -13.95 -4.17
C PRO A 243 1.46 -13.88 -2.88
N THR A 244 0.96 -15.03 -2.44
CA THR A 244 0.29 -15.16 -1.15
C THR A 244 1.25 -15.74 -0.11
N VAL A 245 0.78 -15.93 1.11
CA VAL A 245 1.55 -16.58 2.18
C VAL A 245 2.03 -17.99 1.79
N ASP A 246 1.31 -18.68 0.90
CA ASP A 246 1.64 -20.04 0.46
C ASP A 246 2.92 -20.09 -0.38
N GLN A 247 3.25 -18.99 -1.06
CA GLN A 247 4.48 -18.87 -1.85
C GLN A 247 5.65 -18.28 -1.05
N LYS A 248 5.46 -17.91 0.22
CA LYS A 248 6.52 -17.31 1.04
C LYS A 248 7.75 -18.23 1.11
N GLY A 249 8.90 -17.67 0.74
CA GLY A 249 10.18 -18.37 0.69
C GLY A 249 10.45 -19.13 -0.61
N ALA A 250 9.48 -19.27 -1.50
CA ALA A 250 9.67 -19.89 -2.80
C ALA A 250 10.23 -18.89 -3.81
N ALA A 251 11.04 -19.36 -4.76
CA ALA A 251 11.37 -18.60 -5.96
C ALA A 251 10.25 -18.71 -7.00
N ILE A 252 9.90 -17.59 -7.61
CA ILE A 252 8.83 -17.53 -8.62
C ILE A 252 9.43 -17.60 -10.02
N THR A 253 8.85 -18.44 -10.87
CA THR A 253 9.12 -18.48 -12.31
C THR A 253 7.82 -18.45 -13.10
N VAL A 254 7.88 -18.05 -14.37
CA VAL A 254 6.75 -18.13 -15.30
C VAL A 254 7.19 -18.84 -16.56
N THR A 255 6.39 -19.81 -17.01
CA THR A 255 6.54 -20.41 -18.33
C THR A 255 5.53 -19.78 -19.29
N LEU A 256 6.02 -19.22 -20.39
CA LEU A 256 5.20 -18.71 -21.48
C LEU A 256 5.18 -19.75 -22.60
N THR A 257 3.99 -20.04 -23.12
CA THR A 257 3.80 -20.90 -24.30
C THR A 257 3.23 -20.06 -25.43
N ALA A 258 3.98 -19.95 -26.52
CA ALA A 258 3.56 -19.24 -27.72
C ALA A 258 3.12 -20.24 -28.79
N THR A 259 1.90 -20.10 -29.29
CA THR A 259 1.33 -20.92 -30.35
C THR A 259 0.91 -20.08 -31.54
N ARG A 260 1.02 -20.65 -32.73
CA ARG A 260 0.52 -20.10 -33.99
C ARG A 260 0.00 -21.24 -34.84
N PRO A 261 -1.17 -21.12 -35.49
CA PRO A 261 -1.65 -22.13 -36.43
C PRO A 261 -0.59 -22.42 -37.51
N GLY A 262 -0.36 -23.71 -37.80
CA GLY A 262 0.64 -24.15 -38.77
C GLY A 262 2.09 -24.09 -38.26
N TYR A 263 2.32 -23.85 -36.96
CA TYR A 263 3.65 -23.86 -36.36
C TYR A 263 3.66 -24.73 -35.11
N SER A 264 4.75 -25.46 -34.89
CA SER A 264 4.99 -26.11 -33.61
C SER A 264 5.17 -25.04 -32.51
N PRO A 265 4.56 -25.22 -31.32
CA PRO A 265 4.62 -24.23 -30.25
C PRO A 265 6.03 -24.13 -29.65
N ALA A 266 6.33 -22.98 -29.05
CA ALA A 266 7.54 -22.80 -28.25
C ALA A 266 7.22 -22.38 -26.83
N LEU A 267 8.04 -22.87 -25.90
CA LEU A 267 7.95 -22.55 -24.48
C LEU A 267 9.25 -21.90 -24.02
N VAL A 268 9.13 -20.92 -23.13
CA VAL A 268 10.28 -20.30 -22.45
C VAL A 268 9.92 -20.05 -21.00
N THR A 269 10.86 -20.33 -20.10
CA THR A 269 10.70 -20.07 -18.66
C THR A 269 11.61 -18.92 -18.26
N THR A 270 11.10 -17.99 -17.45
CA THR A 270 11.88 -16.87 -16.91
C THR A 270 12.99 -17.37 -15.98
N ALA A 271 13.99 -16.54 -15.71
CA ALA A 271 14.86 -16.75 -14.55
C ALA A 271 14.02 -16.72 -13.25
N PRO A 272 14.41 -17.47 -12.20
CA PRO A 272 13.74 -17.42 -10.91
C PRO A 272 13.94 -16.07 -10.23
N THR A 273 12.90 -15.57 -9.56
CA THR A 273 13.03 -14.43 -8.64
C THR A 273 13.88 -14.80 -7.42
N ALA A 274 14.27 -13.81 -6.63
CA ALA A 274 14.61 -14.07 -5.23
C ALA A 274 13.42 -14.74 -4.49
N PRO A 275 13.67 -15.49 -3.41
CA PRO A 275 12.63 -16.05 -2.56
C PRO A 275 11.59 -15.00 -2.14
N VAL A 276 10.31 -15.34 -2.18
CA VAL A 276 9.23 -14.43 -1.77
C VAL A 276 9.40 -14.04 -0.30
N ALA A 277 9.64 -12.76 -0.06
CA ALA A 277 9.77 -12.18 1.27
C ALA A 277 8.42 -12.05 1.98
N ARG A 278 8.46 -11.80 3.29
CA ARG A 278 7.26 -11.44 4.06
C ARG A 278 6.71 -10.10 3.60
N GLY A 279 5.38 -10.01 3.53
CA GLY A 279 4.68 -8.74 3.35
C GLY A 279 4.96 -7.76 4.49
N GLU A 280 4.74 -6.48 4.23
CA GLU A 280 4.92 -5.41 5.21
C GLU A 280 3.59 -4.72 5.47
N PHE A 281 3.36 -4.32 6.71
CA PHE A 281 2.24 -3.46 7.06
C PHE A 281 2.65 -1.99 6.98
N THR A 282 1.74 -1.17 6.49
CA THR A 282 1.83 0.30 6.54
C THR A 282 0.84 0.83 7.58
N MET A 283 1.32 1.52 8.60
CA MET A 283 0.45 2.12 9.62
C MET A 283 -0.33 3.29 9.02
N LEU A 284 -1.64 3.31 9.25
CA LEU A 284 -2.55 4.37 8.81
C LEU A 284 -2.90 5.32 9.95
N THR A 285 -3.16 4.79 11.14
CA THR A 285 -3.41 5.55 12.36
C THR A 285 -2.63 4.95 13.54
N PRO A 286 -2.07 5.76 14.45
CA PRO A 286 -1.39 5.26 15.64
C PRO A 286 -2.39 4.73 16.69
N PRO A 287 -1.94 3.92 17.66
CA PRO A 287 -2.78 3.50 18.77
C PRO A 287 -3.00 4.65 19.77
N THR A 288 -4.12 4.63 20.48
CA THR A 288 -4.46 5.60 21.52
C THR A 288 -4.92 4.91 22.80
N VAL A 289 -4.78 5.59 23.94
CA VAL A 289 -5.32 5.17 25.23
C VAL A 289 -6.30 6.23 25.72
N SER A 290 -7.44 5.79 26.23
CA SER A 290 -8.47 6.63 26.84
C SER A 290 -8.85 6.13 28.23
N GLY A 291 -9.41 7.00 29.05
CA GLY A 291 -9.78 6.72 30.44
C GLY A 291 -9.03 7.64 31.41
N GLU A 292 -9.35 7.54 32.70
CA GLU A 292 -8.60 8.23 33.75
C GLU A 292 -7.48 7.33 34.25
N ALA A 293 -6.24 7.82 34.28
CA ALA A 293 -5.12 7.11 34.89
C ALA A 293 -5.25 7.19 36.42
N MET A 294 -6.24 6.50 36.98
CA MET A 294 -6.58 6.52 38.39
C MET A 294 -6.83 5.09 38.88
N VAL A 295 -6.38 4.77 40.10
CA VAL A 295 -6.58 3.44 40.69
C VAL A 295 -8.07 3.06 40.69
N ASP A 296 -8.32 1.79 40.38
CA ASP A 296 -9.62 1.15 40.23
C ASP A 296 -10.42 1.57 38.97
N GLU A 297 -9.92 2.54 38.19
CA GLU A 297 -10.46 2.85 36.86
C GLU A 297 -9.91 1.92 35.77
N VAL A 298 -10.52 1.97 34.59
CA VAL A 298 -10.10 1.19 33.41
C VAL A 298 -9.58 2.13 32.33
N LEU A 299 -8.38 1.83 31.85
CA LEU A 299 -7.83 2.40 30.62
C LEU A 299 -8.17 1.49 29.44
N SER A 300 -8.66 2.07 28.36
CA SER A 300 -8.99 1.35 27.12
C SER A 300 -8.07 1.79 25.99
N ALA A 301 -7.46 0.82 25.31
CA ALA A 301 -6.61 1.02 24.16
C ALA A 301 -7.39 0.83 22.86
N THR A 302 -7.29 1.82 21.96
CA THR A 302 -7.69 1.67 20.56
C THR A 302 -6.44 1.34 19.75
N PRO A 303 -6.41 0.24 18.97
CA PRO A 303 -5.21 -0.18 18.26
C PRO A 303 -4.89 0.70 17.05
N ALA A 304 -3.64 0.62 16.59
CA ALA A 304 -3.27 1.14 15.29
C ALA A 304 -4.05 0.45 14.16
N THR A 305 -4.32 1.19 13.09
CA THR A 305 -4.90 0.64 11.85
C THR A 305 -3.82 0.52 10.77
N TRP A 306 -3.96 -0.47 9.88
CA TRP A 306 -2.90 -0.90 8.97
C TRP A 306 -3.42 -1.17 7.56
N SER A 307 -2.53 -1.02 6.57
CA SER A 307 -2.70 -1.52 5.20
C SER A 307 -1.59 -2.52 4.86
N PRO A 308 -1.92 -3.74 4.39
CA PRO A 308 -3.26 -4.32 4.35
C PRO A 308 -3.86 -4.45 5.76
N ALA A 309 -5.17 -4.69 5.83
CA ALA A 309 -5.83 -4.94 7.10
C ALA A 309 -5.21 -6.17 7.79
N SER A 310 -4.99 -6.08 9.10
CA SER A 310 -4.54 -7.19 9.92
C SER A 310 -5.68 -8.16 10.24
N ASP A 311 -5.35 -9.45 10.37
CA ASP A 311 -6.31 -10.46 10.82
C ASP A 311 -6.52 -10.43 12.34
N ASP A 312 -5.49 -9.99 13.08
CA ASP A 312 -5.49 -9.97 14.54
C ASP A 312 -4.56 -8.87 15.09
N ILE A 313 -4.83 -8.40 16.31
CA ILE A 313 -4.02 -7.43 17.05
C ILE A 313 -3.68 -7.98 18.43
N LEU A 314 -2.38 -8.00 18.77
CA LEU A 314 -1.96 -8.17 20.16
C LEU A 314 -1.89 -6.84 20.89
N TYR A 315 -2.25 -6.87 22.17
CA TYR A 315 -2.06 -5.77 23.11
C TYR A 315 -1.02 -6.15 24.15
N ARG A 316 -0.23 -5.16 24.57
CA ARG A 316 0.61 -5.20 25.76
C ARG A 316 0.55 -3.84 26.42
N TRP A 317 0.56 -3.81 27.74
CA TRP A 317 0.61 -2.57 28.49
C TRP A 317 1.98 -2.41 29.15
N LEU A 318 2.47 -1.18 29.19
CA LEU A 318 3.74 -0.83 29.83
C LEU A 318 3.51 0.25 30.88
N ALA A 319 4.25 0.17 31.98
CA ALA A 319 4.32 1.18 33.02
C ALA A 319 5.76 1.68 33.15
N ASP A 320 6.01 2.97 32.91
CA ASP A 320 7.34 3.58 32.81
C ASP A 320 8.29 2.84 31.84
N GLY A 321 7.72 2.27 30.77
CA GLY A 321 8.45 1.49 29.77
C GLY A 321 8.71 0.03 30.15
N GLU A 322 8.31 -0.43 31.33
CA GLU A 322 8.38 -1.83 31.75
C GLU A 322 7.06 -2.56 31.46
N LEU A 323 7.13 -3.83 31.05
CA LEU A 323 5.94 -4.62 30.73
C LEU A 323 5.08 -4.88 31.99
N ILE A 324 3.78 -4.65 31.88
CA ILE A 324 2.79 -5.08 32.86
C ILE A 324 2.38 -6.53 32.54
N GLU A 325 2.86 -7.48 33.33
CA GLU A 325 2.60 -8.90 33.11
C GLU A 325 1.09 -9.24 33.16
N GLY A 326 0.64 -10.06 32.22
CA GLY A 326 -0.77 -10.49 32.11
C GLY A 326 -1.72 -9.49 31.44
N ALA A 327 -1.33 -8.22 31.27
CA ALA A 327 -2.15 -7.20 30.61
C ALA A 327 -2.05 -7.32 29.08
N ASN A 328 -2.84 -8.23 28.50
CA ASN A 328 -2.79 -8.60 27.08
C ASN A 328 -4.06 -8.28 26.28
N GLY A 329 -5.03 -7.65 26.93
CA GLY A 329 -6.30 -7.24 26.33
C GLY A 329 -6.31 -5.74 25.97
N PRO A 330 -7.39 -5.30 25.30
CA PRO A 330 -7.58 -3.90 24.95
C PRO A 330 -7.83 -3.02 26.19
N ASP A 331 -8.17 -3.61 27.33
CA ASP A 331 -8.44 -2.88 28.57
C ASP A 331 -7.40 -3.22 29.65
N LEU A 332 -7.03 -2.22 30.44
CA LEU A 332 -6.19 -2.33 31.62
C LEU A 332 -6.92 -1.73 32.83
N THR A 333 -7.27 -2.57 33.80
CA THR A 333 -7.67 -2.09 35.12
C THR A 333 -6.44 -1.52 35.84
N VAL A 334 -6.53 -0.27 36.26
CA VAL A 334 -5.42 0.44 36.90
C VAL A 334 -5.35 0.03 38.37
N THR A 335 -4.27 -0.64 38.73
CA THR A 335 -4.05 -1.15 40.09
C THR A 335 -3.13 -0.25 40.91
N ARG A 336 -3.12 -0.45 42.23
CA ARG A 336 -2.39 0.42 43.18
C ARG A 336 -0.86 0.39 43.01
N ASP A 337 -0.29 -0.68 42.47
CA ASP A 337 1.13 -0.82 42.15
C ASP A 337 1.57 0.03 40.95
N LEU A 338 0.63 0.51 40.14
CA LEU A 338 0.89 1.39 39.01
C LEU A 338 0.97 2.87 39.41
N VAL A 339 0.67 3.20 40.67
CA VAL A 339 0.62 4.59 41.15
C VAL A 339 1.95 5.33 40.93
N GLY A 340 1.86 6.52 40.35
CA GLY A 340 2.99 7.37 39.97
C GLY A 340 3.61 7.00 38.62
N LYS A 341 3.25 5.86 38.03
CA LYS A 341 3.78 5.41 36.74
C LYS A 341 3.02 6.02 35.57
N SER A 342 3.71 6.21 34.46
CA SER A 342 3.13 6.54 33.17
C SER A 342 2.77 5.26 32.42
N ILE A 343 1.57 5.20 31.85
CA ILE A 343 1.04 4.01 31.18
C ILE A 343 1.05 4.19 29.66
N VAL A 344 1.50 3.15 28.95
CA VAL A 344 1.53 3.09 27.48
C VAL A 344 0.90 1.78 27.03
N ALA A 345 0.03 1.83 26.03
CA ALA A 345 -0.40 0.62 25.32
C ALA A 345 0.49 0.40 24.09
N ALA A 346 0.96 -0.82 23.90
CA ALA A 346 1.63 -1.28 22.69
C ALA A 346 0.71 -2.24 21.93
N THR A 347 0.52 -2.00 20.64
CA THR A 347 -0.30 -2.83 19.77
C THR A 347 0.53 -3.41 18.64
N HIS A 348 0.26 -4.66 18.28
CA HIS A 348 1.03 -5.38 17.25
C HIS A 348 0.10 -6.13 16.32
N ALA A 349 -0.03 -5.63 15.10
CA ALA A 349 -0.83 -6.24 14.04
C ALA A 349 -0.23 -7.53 13.51
N ARG A 350 -1.08 -8.51 13.17
CA ARG A 350 -0.66 -9.81 12.65
C ARG A 350 -1.52 -10.21 11.46
N ALA A 351 -0.84 -10.72 10.44
CA ALA A 351 -1.43 -11.52 9.37
C ALA A 351 -0.39 -12.56 8.91
N PRO A 352 -0.80 -13.77 8.51
CA PRO A 352 0.11 -14.79 8.02
C PRO A 352 0.99 -14.27 6.87
N GLY A 353 2.30 -14.44 7.00
CA GLY A 353 3.24 -14.02 5.96
C GLY A 353 3.60 -12.54 5.98
N TYR A 354 3.07 -11.75 6.92
CA TYR A 354 3.45 -10.34 7.12
C TYR A 354 4.40 -10.16 8.30
N LYS A 355 5.11 -9.04 8.31
CA LYS A 355 5.94 -8.55 9.43
C LYS A 355 5.63 -7.08 9.71
N ASN A 356 5.81 -6.69 10.97
CA ASN A 356 5.79 -5.34 11.49
C ASN A 356 6.44 -5.34 12.88
N ASP A 357 6.66 -4.14 13.41
CA ASP A 357 7.04 -3.95 14.81
C ASP A 357 5.81 -3.52 15.64
N PRO A 358 5.81 -3.74 16.97
CA PRO A 358 4.78 -3.20 17.85
C PRO A 358 4.81 -1.67 17.90
N GLU A 359 3.65 -1.04 17.82
CA GLU A 359 3.47 0.42 17.89
C GLU A 359 2.93 0.83 19.25
N ARG A 360 3.43 1.95 19.78
CA ARG A 360 3.12 2.44 21.13
C ARG A 360 2.21 3.67 21.09
N SER A 361 1.31 3.77 22.04
CA SER A 361 0.51 4.98 22.25
C SER A 361 1.34 6.09 22.87
N GLU A 362 0.83 7.32 22.81
CA GLU A 362 1.28 8.35 23.74
C GLU A 362 1.04 7.90 25.20
N PRO A 363 1.92 8.30 26.13
CA PRO A 363 1.75 7.98 27.54
C PRO A 363 0.55 8.69 28.16
N ILE A 364 -0.17 7.98 29.03
CA ILE A 364 -1.19 8.56 29.92
C ILE A 364 -0.74 8.47 31.39
N GLY A 365 -1.13 9.44 32.20
CA GLY A 365 -0.75 9.51 33.61
C GLY A 365 0.14 10.71 33.95
N PRO A 366 0.81 10.69 35.12
CA PRO A 366 1.03 9.55 36.01
C PRO A 366 -0.26 9.01 36.65
N VAL A 367 -0.27 7.73 37.02
CA VAL A 367 -1.40 7.12 37.72
C VAL A 367 -1.58 7.73 39.11
N VAL A 368 -2.80 8.16 39.43
CA VAL A 368 -3.18 8.71 40.74
C VAL A 368 -4.08 7.75 41.52
N ILE A 369 -4.20 7.92 42.84
CA ILE A 369 -5.08 7.13 43.72
C ILE A 369 -6.44 7.79 43.95
N GLY A 370 -6.67 8.97 43.38
CA GLY A 370 -7.90 9.73 43.59
C GLY A 370 -7.78 11.20 43.18
N GLN A 371 -8.90 11.90 43.28
CA GLN A 371 -8.99 13.35 43.08
C GLN A 371 -9.12 14.10 44.42
N ILE A 372 -8.69 15.36 44.43
CA ILE A 372 -8.93 16.27 45.56
C ILE A 372 -10.30 16.95 45.32
N ALA A 373 -11.27 16.65 46.18
CA ALA A 373 -12.62 17.21 46.08
C ALA A 373 -12.75 18.49 46.91
N GLN A 374 -13.31 19.53 46.32
CA GLN A 374 -13.63 20.80 46.97
C GLN A 374 -15.14 20.96 47.06
N SER A 375 -15.67 21.25 48.26
CA SER A 375 -17.12 21.33 48.49
C SER A 375 -17.72 22.73 48.30
N ALA A 376 -16.88 23.77 48.21
CA ALA A 376 -17.28 25.16 48.00
C ALA A 376 -16.10 25.97 47.40
N PRO A 377 -16.33 27.05 46.64
CA PRO A 377 -15.24 27.85 46.08
C PRO A 377 -14.45 28.61 47.16
N SER A 378 -13.19 28.89 46.88
CA SER A 378 -12.35 29.79 47.68
C SER A 378 -12.81 31.23 47.54
N THR A 379 -12.47 32.07 48.51
CA THR A 379 -12.90 33.49 48.52
C THR A 379 -11.73 34.44 48.69
N VAL A 380 -11.83 35.64 48.11
CA VAL A 380 -10.87 36.73 48.35
C VAL A 380 -11.57 37.90 49.03
N ALA A 381 -11.03 38.32 50.16
CA ALA A 381 -11.46 39.51 50.89
C ALA A 381 -10.44 40.65 50.71
N GLY A 382 -10.91 41.89 50.86
CA GLY A 382 -10.08 43.10 50.76
C GLY A 382 -10.67 44.14 49.82
N ARG A 383 -10.18 45.37 49.91
CA ARG A 383 -10.57 46.45 48.98
C ARG A 383 -9.55 46.49 47.86
N THR A 384 -10.01 46.50 46.61
CA THR A 384 -9.20 46.68 45.40
C THR A 384 -8.70 48.13 45.27
N ARG A 385 -7.78 48.50 46.17
CA ARG A 385 -7.16 49.82 46.22
C ARG A 385 -5.67 49.73 46.53
N VAL A 386 -4.85 50.50 45.81
CA VAL A 386 -3.39 50.61 46.04
C VAL A 386 -3.09 50.85 47.52
N GLY A 387 -2.16 50.07 48.06
CA GLY A 387 -1.75 50.04 49.46
C GLY A 387 -2.68 49.26 50.39
N GLN A 388 -3.71 48.58 49.88
CA GLN A 388 -4.55 47.65 50.65
C GLN A 388 -4.09 46.22 50.44
N VAL A 389 -4.44 45.36 51.40
CA VAL A 389 -4.14 43.94 51.37
C VAL A 389 -5.37 43.17 50.90
N LEU A 390 -5.17 42.29 49.92
CA LEU A 390 -6.10 41.22 49.55
C LEU A 390 -5.72 39.97 50.34
N THR A 391 -6.70 39.20 50.79
CA THR A 391 -6.51 37.97 51.56
C THR A 391 -7.37 36.87 50.95
N VAL A 392 -6.76 35.77 50.53
CA VAL A 392 -7.46 34.59 50.06
C VAL A 392 -7.73 33.63 51.23
N THR A 393 -8.95 33.11 51.28
CA THR A 393 -9.35 32.00 52.15
C THR A 393 -9.62 30.80 51.25
N ALA A 394 -8.70 29.83 51.28
CA ALA A 394 -8.87 28.58 50.55
C ALA A 394 -10.03 27.77 51.15
N ALA A 395 -10.87 27.21 50.30
CA ALA A 395 -11.94 26.33 50.76
C ALA A 395 -11.40 25.00 51.29
N PRO A 396 -12.10 24.35 52.24
CA PRO A 396 -11.75 23.00 52.68
C PRO A 396 -11.85 22.01 51.52
N VAL A 397 -10.96 21.02 51.55
CA VAL A 397 -10.89 19.95 50.56
C VAL A 397 -10.89 18.59 51.24
N THR A 398 -11.29 17.57 50.51
CA THR A 398 -11.12 16.16 50.88
C THR A 398 -10.21 15.50 49.86
N PRO A 399 -9.08 14.90 50.25
CA PRO A 399 -8.55 14.76 51.61
C PRO A 399 -8.05 16.08 52.24
N ALA A 400 -8.26 16.26 53.55
CA ALA A 400 -7.99 17.53 54.25
C ALA A 400 -6.49 17.84 54.46
N ASP A 401 -5.63 16.85 54.28
CA ASP A 401 -4.17 16.95 54.39
C ASP A 401 -3.49 17.38 53.08
N ALA A 402 -4.25 17.78 52.05
CA ALA A 402 -3.68 18.35 50.84
C ALA A 402 -2.97 19.69 51.13
N ALA A 403 -1.73 19.83 50.63
CA ALA A 403 -0.97 21.06 50.75
C ALA A 403 -1.55 22.13 49.81
N VAL A 404 -1.58 23.39 50.26
CA VAL A 404 -2.07 24.53 49.48
C VAL A 404 -0.93 25.48 49.13
N ALA A 405 -0.88 25.89 47.87
CA ALA A 405 0.02 26.94 47.36
C ALA A 405 -0.79 28.02 46.66
N TYR A 406 -0.27 29.25 46.69
CA TYR A 406 -0.92 30.42 46.09
C TYR A 406 -0.01 31.04 45.03
N GLN A 407 -0.62 31.65 44.02
CA GLN A 407 0.05 32.54 43.08
C GLN A 407 -0.92 33.67 42.70
N TRP A 408 -0.60 34.91 43.03
CA TRP A 408 -1.39 36.06 42.60
C TRP A 408 -1.14 36.37 41.13
N LEU A 409 -2.18 36.78 40.42
CA LEU A 409 -2.12 37.15 39.02
C LEU A 409 -2.66 38.56 38.81
N ARG A 410 -1.99 39.31 37.94
CA ARG A 410 -2.39 40.62 37.43
C ARG A 410 -2.78 40.46 35.97
N ASP A 411 -4.03 40.76 35.64
CA ASP A 411 -4.60 40.59 34.30
C ASP A 411 -4.33 39.19 33.72
N GLY A 412 -4.44 38.16 34.57
CA GLY A 412 -4.21 36.76 34.22
C GLY A 412 -2.73 36.32 34.19
N THR A 413 -1.78 37.23 34.41
CA THR A 413 -0.34 36.92 34.41
C THR A 413 0.20 36.79 35.84
N PRO A 414 1.01 35.77 36.17
CA PRO A 414 1.61 35.64 37.50
C PRO A 414 2.41 36.87 37.93
N VAL A 415 2.25 37.29 39.19
CA VAL A 415 3.09 38.33 39.82
C VAL A 415 4.25 37.65 40.55
N ASP A 416 5.48 38.00 40.17
CA ASP A 416 6.69 37.39 40.72
C ASP A 416 6.75 37.49 42.26
N GLY A 417 7.03 36.35 42.90
CA GLY A 417 7.15 36.23 44.36
C GLY A 417 5.83 36.33 45.14
N ALA A 418 4.70 36.61 44.49
CA ALA A 418 3.40 36.75 45.14
C ALA A 418 2.75 35.38 45.41
N THR A 419 3.32 34.65 46.38
CA THR A 419 2.94 33.25 46.68
C THR A 419 2.30 33.05 48.06
N THR A 420 2.05 34.14 48.78
CA THR A 420 1.43 34.12 50.11
C THR A 420 -0.10 34.21 50.02
N PRO A 421 -0.84 33.79 51.07
CA PRO A 421 -2.30 33.95 51.12
C PRO A 421 -2.75 35.41 51.18
N THR A 422 -1.81 36.36 51.33
CA THR A 422 -2.06 37.79 51.27
C THR A 422 -1.25 38.44 50.16
N TYR A 423 -1.79 39.52 49.58
CA TYR A 423 -1.10 40.35 48.60
C TYR A 423 -1.37 41.83 48.85
N THR A 424 -0.30 42.62 48.93
CA THR A 424 -0.43 44.08 49.07
C THR A 424 -0.45 44.71 47.69
N LEU A 425 -1.54 45.40 47.36
CA LEU A 425 -1.70 46.09 46.09
C LEU A 425 -0.68 47.24 45.97
N THR A 426 0.10 47.23 44.91
CA THR A 426 1.15 48.19 44.58
C THR A 426 0.68 49.16 43.50
N GLY A 427 1.54 50.13 43.13
CA GLY A 427 1.26 51.03 42.01
C GLY A 427 1.16 50.30 40.67
N ASP A 428 1.92 49.22 40.50
CA ASP A 428 1.97 48.43 39.26
C ASP A 428 0.67 47.66 39.00
N ASP A 429 -0.15 47.47 40.05
CA ASP A 429 -1.46 46.83 39.94
C ASP A 429 -2.56 47.82 39.52
N LEU A 430 -2.30 49.13 39.48
CA LEU A 430 -3.33 50.13 39.26
C LEU A 430 -4.04 49.94 37.91
N GLY A 431 -5.37 49.85 37.95
CA GLY A 431 -6.21 49.61 36.77
C GLY A 431 -6.31 48.14 36.38
N ALA A 432 -5.47 47.27 36.93
CA ALA A 432 -5.50 45.85 36.64
C ALA A 432 -6.68 45.15 37.35
N THR A 433 -7.06 44.02 36.77
CA THR A 433 -7.87 42.99 37.44
C THR A 433 -6.96 42.01 38.16
N MET A 434 -7.35 41.61 39.37
CA MET A 434 -6.56 40.70 40.20
C MET A 434 -7.23 39.34 40.30
N TYR A 435 -6.41 38.30 40.36
CA TYR A 435 -6.83 36.91 40.60
C TYR A 435 -5.84 36.25 41.55
N VAL A 436 -6.22 35.12 42.13
CA VAL A 436 -5.29 34.22 42.82
C VAL A 436 -5.54 32.79 42.37
N GLN A 437 -4.48 32.11 41.94
CA GLN A 437 -4.49 30.69 41.68
C GLN A 437 -4.17 29.95 42.97
N VAL A 438 -5.07 29.06 43.36
CA VAL A 438 -4.98 28.20 44.55
C VAL A 438 -4.74 26.77 44.06
N VAL A 439 -3.52 26.28 44.25
CA VAL A 439 -3.11 24.93 43.85
C VAL A 439 -3.13 24.04 45.09
N ARG A 440 -3.83 22.91 45.02
CA ARG A 440 -3.81 21.87 46.05
C ARG A 440 -3.11 20.65 45.51
N THR A 441 -2.16 20.15 46.29
CA THR A 441 -1.36 18.99 45.93
C THR A 441 -1.41 17.98 47.07
N ARG A 442 -1.46 16.70 46.73
CA ARG A 442 -1.32 15.61 47.70
C ARG A 442 -0.63 14.47 46.99
N ARG A 443 0.33 13.82 47.68
CA ARG A 443 1.08 12.70 47.10
C ARG A 443 0.13 11.68 46.49
N ASN A 444 0.36 11.37 45.22
CA ASN A 444 -0.41 10.42 44.40
C ASN A 444 -1.86 10.84 44.11
N TYR A 445 -2.31 12.05 44.41
CA TYR A 445 -3.62 12.55 43.98
C TYR A 445 -3.46 13.45 42.76
N ALA A 446 -4.52 13.58 41.97
CA ALA A 446 -4.58 14.62 40.96
C ALA A 446 -4.59 16.01 41.62
N ASP A 447 -3.75 16.91 41.11
CA ASP A 447 -3.69 18.29 41.60
C ASP A 447 -4.99 19.03 41.31
N LEU A 448 -5.47 19.82 42.27
CA LEU A 448 -6.64 20.68 42.10
C LEU A 448 -6.20 22.14 42.01
N VAL A 449 -6.44 22.76 40.86
CA VAL A 449 -6.13 24.17 40.59
C VAL A 449 -7.43 24.97 40.49
N GLU A 450 -7.54 26.03 41.28
CA GLU A 450 -8.68 26.97 41.24
C GLU A 450 -8.17 28.39 41.02
N THR A 451 -8.73 29.11 40.06
CA THR A 451 -8.45 30.55 39.86
C THR A 451 -9.61 31.36 40.43
N VAL A 452 -9.34 32.11 41.49
CA VAL A 452 -10.34 32.91 42.20
C VAL A 452 -10.25 34.37 41.76
N PRO A 453 -11.31 34.96 41.18
CA PRO A 453 -11.30 36.36 40.78
C PRO A 453 -11.44 37.29 41.99
N VAL A 454 -10.77 38.45 41.94
CA VAL A 454 -10.93 39.53 42.90
C VAL A 454 -11.95 40.54 42.37
N ALA A 455 -12.87 40.98 43.23
CA ALA A 455 -13.95 41.87 42.83
C ALA A 455 -13.45 43.29 42.44
N GLY A 456 -13.64 43.64 41.17
CA GLY A 456 -13.37 44.96 40.60
C GLY A 456 -11.88 45.21 40.28
N MET A 457 -11.62 46.26 39.51
CA MET A 457 -10.25 46.68 39.19
C MET A 457 -9.58 47.42 40.36
N VAL A 458 -8.26 47.38 40.41
CA VAL A 458 -7.47 48.11 41.40
C VAL A 458 -7.56 49.60 41.16
N THR A 459 -7.86 50.34 42.23
CA THR A 459 -8.04 51.80 42.17
C THR A 459 -7.09 52.52 43.13
N THR A 460 -6.94 53.83 43.01
CA THR A 460 -6.30 54.66 44.01
C THR A 460 -7.21 55.83 44.36
N LYS A 461 -6.99 56.47 45.51
CA LYS A 461 -7.76 57.66 45.91
C LYS A 461 -6.79 58.82 46.10
N PRO A 462 -6.91 59.90 45.32
CA PRO A 462 -6.03 61.05 45.43
C PRO A 462 -6.38 61.93 46.63
N THR A 463 -5.36 62.57 47.17
CA THR A 463 -5.44 63.66 48.15
C THR A 463 -5.21 64.98 47.44
N LEU A 464 -6.13 65.94 47.60
CA LEU A 464 -6.04 67.28 47.02
C LEU A 464 -5.61 68.28 48.09
N THR A 465 -4.56 69.05 47.81
CA THR A 465 -4.07 70.18 48.61
C THR A 465 -4.24 71.46 47.81
N LEU A 466 -4.76 72.52 48.45
CA LEU A 466 -5.13 73.78 47.80
C LEU A 466 -4.31 74.94 48.35
N GLY A 467 -3.73 75.75 47.47
CA GLY A 467 -3.21 77.08 47.78
C GLY A 467 -4.09 78.14 47.12
N THR A 468 -4.37 79.24 47.81
CA THR A 468 -5.26 80.30 47.30
C THR A 468 -4.66 81.68 47.48
N SER A 469 -4.95 82.57 46.53
CA SER A 469 -4.58 83.99 46.61
C SER A 469 -5.71 84.83 46.02
N GLY A 470 -6.21 85.77 46.82
CA GLY A 470 -7.15 86.78 46.36
C GLY A 470 -6.43 87.93 45.67
N ARG A 471 -7.02 88.43 44.60
CA ARG A 471 -6.59 89.63 43.86
C ARG A 471 -7.82 90.47 43.54
N SER A 472 -7.61 91.69 43.04
CA SER A 472 -8.72 92.57 42.63
C SER A 472 -9.66 91.82 41.68
N HIS A 473 -10.90 91.63 42.13
CA HIS A 473 -11.97 90.88 41.46
C HIS A 473 -11.61 89.47 40.96
N LYS A 474 -10.57 88.83 41.51
CA LYS A 474 -10.01 87.57 41.01
C LYS A 474 -9.55 86.65 42.15
N ALA A 475 -9.59 85.35 41.92
CA ALA A 475 -8.99 84.35 42.79
C ALA A 475 -8.05 83.44 41.99
N VAL A 476 -6.82 83.26 42.48
CA VAL A 476 -5.87 82.28 41.95
C VAL A 476 -5.90 81.07 42.87
N VAL A 477 -6.09 79.89 42.30
CA VAL A 477 -6.15 78.60 43.01
C VAL A 477 -5.07 77.69 42.44
N TRP A 478 -4.10 77.34 43.27
CA TRP A 478 -3.12 76.28 42.98
C TRP A 478 -3.61 74.98 43.58
N ILE A 479 -3.64 73.93 42.77
CA ILE A 479 -4.12 72.62 43.15
C ILE A 479 -2.96 71.66 43.01
N ARG A 480 -2.67 70.93 44.09
CA ARG A 480 -1.75 69.79 44.07
C ARG A 480 -2.53 68.54 44.43
N ALA A 481 -2.48 67.54 43.58
CA ALA A 481 -3.02 66.22 43.83
C ALA A 481 -1.90 65.19 43.93
N THR A 482 -2.05 64.26 44.86
CA THR A 482 -1.13 63.13 45.03
C THR A 482 -1.95 61.87 45.27
N ALA A 483 -1.58 60.77 44.63
CA ALA A 483 -2.20 59.47 44.84
C ALA A 483 -1.10 58.41 45.02
N PRO A 484 -1.27 57.42 45.91
CA PRO A 484 -0.38 56.27 45.97
C PRO A 484 -0.31 55.58 44.61
N GLY A 485 0.92 55.39 44.10
CA GLY A 485 1.21 54.63 42.89
C GLY A 485 0.74 55.23 41.57
N ALA A 486 0.27 56.49 41.54
CA ALA A 486 -0.32 57.08 40.34
C ALA A 486 0.05 58.56 40.16
N SER A 487 0.25 58.97 38.91
CA SER A 487 0.07 60.38 38.53
C SER A 487 -1.42 60.74 38.62
N VAL A 488 -1.71 62.00 38.96
CA VAL A 488 -3.09 62.48 39.02
C VAL A 488 -3.28 63.49 37.90
N ASP A 489 -3.83 63.00 36.79
CA ASP A 489 -4.06 63.75 35.57
C ASP A 489 -5.55 63.80 35.22
N GLY A 490 -5.93 64.78 34.40
CA GLY A 490 -7.31 64.95 33.92
C GLY A 490 -8.06 66.13 34.56
N ASP A 491 -9.37 66.18 34.37
CA ASP A 491 -10.13 67.41 34.62
C ASP A 491 -10.30 67.72 36.11
N VAL A 492 -10.04 69.00 36.44
CA VAL A 492 -10.34 69.59 37.74
C VAL A 492 -11.23 70.81 37.60
N THR A 493 -12.38 70.75 38.25
CA THR A 493 -13.38 71.82 38.28
C THR A 493 -13.25 72.62 39.57
N VAL A 494 -13.06 73.93 39.45
CA VAL A 494 -13.00 74.90 40.55
C VAL A 494 -14.23 75.79 40.52
N LYS A 495 -15.00 75.79 41.60
CA LYS A 495 -16.16 76.67 41.81
C LYS A 495 -15.87 77.71 42.88
N VAL A 496 -16.03 78.98 42.53
CA VAL A 496 -15.89 80.14 43.45
C VAL A 496 -17.16 80.99 43.34
N GLY A 497 -17.99 80.97 44.38
CA GLY A 497 -19.34 81.55 44.30
C GLY A 497 -20.19 80.87 43.22
N THR A 498 -20.67 81.65 42.24
CA THR A 498 -21.42 81.18 41.06
C THR A 498 -20.53 80.79 39.89
N LYS A 499 -19.26 81.23 39.87
CA LYS A 499 -18.32 80.97 38.77
C LYS A 499 -17.76 79.55 38.87
N VAL A 500 -17.67 78.86 37.74
CA VAL A 500 -17.13 77.51 37.61
C VAL A 500 -16.11 77.51 36.48
N VAL A 501 -14.90 77.02 36.74
CA VAL A 501 -13.83 76.89 35.74
C VAL A 501 -13.29 75.47 35.81
N THR A 502 -13.19 74.80 34.68
CA THR A 502 -12.53 73.49 34.55
C THR A 502 -11.20 73.67 33.84
N VAL A 503 -10.15 73.05 34.34
CA VAL A 503 -8.84 72.97 33.68
C VAL A 503 -8.33 71.54 33.74
N ALA A 504 -7.39 71.20 32.85
CA ALA A 504 -6.64 69.96 32.94
C ALA A 504 -5.62 70.04 34.09
N MET A 505 -5.52 68.97 34.87
CA MET A 505 -4.44 68.70 35.81
C MET A 505 -3.39 67.83 35.12
N THR A 506 -2.12 68.21 35.28
CA THR A 506 -1.00 67.46 34.70
C THR A 506 0.10 67.30 35.73
N GLY A 507 0.62 66.08 35.90
CA GLY A 507 1.59 65.72 36.94
C GLY A 507 1.09 66.03 38.35
N GLY A 508 -0.22 65.89 38.59
CA GLY A 508 -0.83 66.23 39.87
C GLY A 508 -0.83 67.72 40.20
N ARG A 509 -0.71 68.62 39.20
CA ARG A 509 -0.71 70.07 39.43
C ARG A 509 -1.65 70.78 38.46
N ALA A 510 -2.36 71.78 38.99
CA ALA A 510 -3.18 72.70 38.18
C ALA A 510 -3.17 74.10 38.79
N LYS A 511 -3.30 75.13 37.95
CA LYS A 511 -3.47 76.52 38.36
C LYS A 511 -4.71 77.09 37.69
N VAL A 512 -5.64 77.60 38.49
CA VAL A 512 -6.89 78.17 37.99
C VAL A 512 -6.99 79.63 38.41
N VAL A 513 -7.34 80.49 37.46
CA VAL A 513 -7.64 81.90 37.72
C VAL A 513 -9.12 82.12 37.46
N VAL A 514 -9.86 82.45 38.51
CA VAL A 514 -11.30 82.75 38.42
C VAL A 514 -11.46 84.27 38.48
N LYS A 515 -12.07 84.85 37.46
CA LYS A 515 -12.27 86.30 37.29
C LYS A 515 -13.72 86.72 37.58
N ASP A 516 -13.96 88.02 37.60
CA ASP A 516 -15.27 88.65 37.77
C ASP A 516 -15.94 88.23 39.07
N LEU A 517 -15.14 88.21 40.14
CA LEU A 517 -15.59 87.89 41.49
C LEU A 517 -15.90 89.18 42.25
N ALA A 518 -17.02 89.19 42.96
CA ALA A 518 -17.31 90.24 43.92
C ALA A 518 -16.35 90.12 45.13
N ALA A 519 -15.92 91.27 45.67
CA ALA A 519 -15.00 91.35 46.81
C ALA A 519 -15.55 90.63 48.06
N GLY A 520 -14.65 90.33 49.01
CA GLY A 520 -14.95 89.63 50.25
C GLY A 520 -14.67 88.13 50.22
N ASP A 521 -15.07 87.44 51.28
CA ASP A 521 -14.76 86.02 51.47
C ASP A 521 -15.59 85.12 50.55
N ARG A 522 -14.90 84.29 49.76
CA ARG A 522 -15.52 83.35 48.82
C ARG A 522 -15.09 81.93 49.14
N ARG A 523 -16.08 81.03 49.20
CA ARG A 523 -15.84 79.59 49.31
C ARG A 523 -15.40 79.03 47.96
N ILE A 524 -14.28 78.31 47.98
CA ILE A 524 -13.75 77.55 46.85
C ILE A 524 -14.11 76.08 47.04
N ARG A 525 -14.68 75.46 46.01
CA ARG A 525 -14.87 74.00 45.92
C ARG A 525 -14.11 73.49 44.71
N VAL A 526 -13.23 72.53 44.94
CA VAL A 526 -12.45 71.85 43.89
C VAL A 526 -12.94 70.42 43.79
N ARG A 527 -13.24 69.96 42.58
CA ARG A 527 -13.59 68.57 42.26
C ARG A 527 -12.64 68.08 41.17
N TYR A 528 -11.92 67.02 41.48
CA TYR A 528 -11.22 66.21 40.49
C TYR A 528 -12.16 65.09 40.01
N ALA A 529 -12.27 64.91 38.69
CA ALA A 529 -13.22 63.98 38.08
C ALA A 529 -12.81 62.51 38.25
N GLY A 530 -11.51 62.21 38.31
CA GLY A 530 -11.00 60.84 38.19
C GLY A 530 -10.92 60.37 36.73
N ASP A 531 -10.20 59.27 36.50
CA ASP A 531 -9.98 58.66 35.18
C ASP A 531 -10.33 57.16 35.12
N GLY A 532 -10.98 56.65 36.17
CA GLY A 532 -11.30 55.23 36.35
C GLY A 532 -10.45 54.63 37.46
N PRO A 533 -9.17 54.28 37.21
CA PRO A 533 -8.27 53.78 38.25
C PRO A 533 -8.01 54.81 39.35
N VAL A 534 -7.84 56.10 39.02
CA VAL A 534 -7.77 57.18 40.01
C VAL A 534 -9.19 57.68 40.32
N ARG A 535 -9.65 57.42 41.55
CA ARG A 535 -11.01 57.78 41.97
C ARG A 535 -11.20 59.30 42.05
N PRO A 536 -12.44 59.80 41.87
CA PRO A 536 -12.75 61.21 42.05
C PRO A 536 -12.42 61.70 43.47
N ALA A 537 -12.00 62.96 43.59
CA ALA A 537 -11.74 63.61 44.87
C ALA A 537 -12.28 65.05 44.93
N ARG A 538 -12.48 65.55 46.14
CA ARG A 538 -12.99 66.90 46.38
C ARG A 538 -12.22 67.56 47.51
N ALA A 539 -12.00 68.86 47.40
CA ALA A 539 -11.46 69.71 48.45
C ALA A 539 -12.19 71.05 48.50
N ARG A 540 -12.11 71.73 49.64
CA ARG A 540 -12.73 73.03 49.86
C ARG A 540 -11.80 73.92 50.66
N THR A 541 -11.85 75.22 50.39
CA THR A 541 -11.10 76.24 51.13
C THR A 541 -11.79 77.60 50.98
N MET A 542 -11.22 78.64 51.57
CA MET A 542 -11.66 80.03 51.45
C MET A 542 -10.62 80.87 50.72
N VAL A 543 -11.07 81.97 50.12
CA VAL A 543 -10.21 83.04 49.61
C VAL A 543 -10.88 84.37 49.89
N HIS A 544 -10.12 85.36 50.31
CA HIS A 544 -10.59 86.74 50.44
C HIS A 544 -10.32 87.48 49.13
N VAL A 545 -11.35 87.88 48.38
CA VAL A 545 -11.19 88.58 47.09
C VAL A 545 -11.07 90.08 47.34
N LEU A 546 -10.03 90.70 46.78
CA LEU A 546 -9.81 92.14 46.93
C LEU A 546 -10.76 92.95 46.02
N PRO A 547 -11.13 94.17 46.43
CA PRO A 547 -11.85 95.10 45.57
C PRO A 547 -11.06 95.49 44.32
#